data_AF-A0A0C1RA02-F1
#
_entry.id   AF-A0A0C1RA02-F1
#
_cell.length_a   1.000
_cell.length_b   1.000
_cell.length_c   1.000
_cell.angle_alpha   90.00
_cell.angle_beta   90.00
_cell.angle_gamma   90.00
#
_symmetry.space_group_name_H-M   'P 1'
#
loop_
_entity.id
_entity.type
_entity.pdbx_description
1 polymer ?
#
loop_
_entity_poly.entity_id
_entity_poly.type
_entity_poly.pdbx_seq_one_letter_code
_entity_poly.pdbx_strand_id
1 'polypeptide(L)'
;MKVKMRRILIFLVITIFVITPVSAFASTNKKDIKVTFNKTNVKVNGASFNGNRMLYNNKIYLPINSIAKLFNMNVYYYGKTKTTYIGQVPAGEVPKNVIDSWKNIKQTDKTTKESLISKDLANINATFNSGSVKIHGKKMNTNNILYNNNTFISLQEVCEILGTNCNYYEPTSTTYVGMIPQNEVPYDVYKKWFPYKKEKLQSKPATGEMAGWKKLIGHEYESIADIYYKLDGSILNVDLKDIRKVDLNKIVEWTNDDGIKIRNRLGDIYSLFKYSNQYTTKWFRNKFGKLYEDWILVSTIKAENIVSDYLQETGQIPKQDNITLTPDAEYETIEPEEEKISAEEIIRNIENHTKTQSEYKVKN
;
A
#
# COMPACT_ATOMS: atom_id res chain seq x y z
N MET A 1 -48.12 19.00 75.10
CA MET A 1 -48.04 19.98 73.98
C MET A 1 -46.69 19.99 73.25
N LYS A 2 -45.54 19.81 73.92
CA LYS A 2 -44.19 19.89 73.33
C LYS A 2 -43.86 18.86 72.23
N VAL A 3 -44.45 17.67 72.23
CA VAL A 3 -44.13 16.60 71.26
C VAL A 3 -44.85 16.77 69.91
N LYS A 4 -46.08 17.32 69.91
CA LYS A 4 -46.84 17.60 68.68
C LYS A 4 -46.26 18.77 67.89
N MET A 5 -45.74 19.80 68.57
CA MET A 5 -45.13 20.97 67.92
C MET A 5 -43.79 20.64 67.25
N ARG A 6 -43.02 19.68 67.81
CA ARG A 6 -41.73 19.24 67.25
C ARG A 6 -41.87 18.45 65.94
N ARG A 7 -42.97 17.69 65.78
CA ARG A 7 -43.25 16.93 64.54
C ARG A 7 -43.74 17.83 63.39
N ILE A 8 -44.47 18.90 63.69
CA ILE A 8 -44.93 19.87 62.69
C ILE A 8 -43.76 20.74 62.19
N LEU A 9 -42.83 21.12 63.06
CA LEU A 9 -41.65 21.90 62.67
C LEU A 9 -40.68 21.10 61.76
N ILE A 10 -40.55 19.78 61.98
CA ILE A 10 -39.72 18.90 61.15
C ILE A 10 -40.31 18.74 59.74
N PHE A 11 -41.64 18.66 59.60
CA PHE A 11 -42.28 18.60 58.29
C PHE A 11 -42.16 19.93 57.51
N LEU A 12 -42.19 21.07 58.19
CA LEU A 12 -42.06 22.38 57.53
C LEU A 12 -40.65 22.62 56.97
N VAL A 13 -39.60 22.15 57.65
CA VAL A 13 -38.20 22.28 57.20
C VAL A 13 -37.89 21.33 56.03
N ILE A 14 -38.50 20.14 56.00
CA ILE A 14 -38.32 19.18 54.89
C ILE A 14 -39.02 19.68 53.61
N THR A 15 -40.13 20.42 53.72
CA THR A 15 -40.88 20.88 52.54
C THR A 15 -40.20 22.06 51.82
N ILE A 16 -39.45 22.91 52.54
CA ILE A 16 -38.75 24.06 51.96
C ILE A 16 -37.51 23.64 51.15
N PHE A 17 -36.97 22.44 51.35
CA PHE A 17 -35.80 21.95 50.63
C PHE A 17 -36.11 21.29 49.26
N VAL A 18 -37.39 21.12 48.90
CA VAL A 18 -37.79 20.38 47.67
C VAL A 18 -38.27 21.32 46.55
N ILE A 19 -38.37 22.63 46.77
CA ILE A 19 -38.96 23.59 45.79
C ILE A 19 -37.98 24.67 45.35
N THR A 20 -36.66 24.50 45.54
CA THR A 20 -35.71 25.28 44.76
C THR A 20 -35.54 24.59 43.40
N PRO A 21 -36.02 25.17 42.29
CA PRO A 21 -35.56 24.74 40.99
C PRO A 21 -34.06 24.98 41.00
N VAL A 22 -33.28 23.91 41.08
CA VAL A 22 -31.85 23.94 40.82
C VAL A 22 -31.76 24.26 39.34
N SER A 23 -31.77 25.54 39.01
CA SER A 23 -31.35 26.06 37.72
C SER A 23 -29.89 25.67 37.59
N ALA A 24 -29.65 24.45 37.12
CA ALA A 24 -28.37 24.03 36.62
C ALA A 24 -28.11 24.91 35.39
N PHE A 25 -27.60 26.11 35.64
CA PHE A 25 -26.96 26.91 34.61
C PHE A 25 -25.84 26.01 34.09
N ALA A 26 -26.07 25.46 32.90
CA ALA A 26 -25.06 24.69 32.20
C ALA A 26 -23.82 25.57 32.13
N SER A 27 -22.80 25.22 32.92
CA SER A 27 -21.47 25.81 32.83
C SER A 27 -21.08 25.73 31.35
N THR A 28 -21.08 26.87 30.68
CA THR A 28 -20.60 26.91 29.30
C THR A 28 -19.15 26.50 29.38
N ASN A 29 -18.79 25.37 28.78
CA ASN A 29 -17.42 24.83 28.71
C ASN A 29 -16.51 25.71 27.82
N LYS A 30 -16.57 27.04 28.02
CA LYS A 30 -15.73 28.03 27.39
C LYS A 30 -14.35 27.94 28.01
N LYS A 31 -13.34 27.79 27.15
CA LYS A 31 -11.93 27.74 27.55
C LYS A 31 -11.13 28.57 26.57
N ASP A 32 -10.15 29.28 27.10
CA ASP A 32 -9.12 29.88 26.26
C ASP A 32 -8.11 28.80 25.89
N ILE A 33 -7.92 28.60 24.59
CA ILE A 33 -7.02 27.57 24.04
C ILE A 33 -6.08 28.16 23.02
N LYS A 34 -4.87 27.61 22.98
CA LYS A 34 -3.86 27.93 21.98
C LYS A 34 -4.01 26.98 20.79
N VAL A 35 -4.24 27.54 19.61
CA VAL A 35 -4.47 26.80 18.37
C VAL A 35 -3.63 27.37 17.24
N THR A 36 -3.41 26.58 16.19
CA THR A 36 -2.84 27.09 14.93
C THR A 36 -3.83 26.90 13.81
N PHE A 37 -4.18 27.99 13.11
CA PHE A 37 -5.08 27.91 11.97
C PHE A 37 -4.31 27.74 10.66
N ASN A 38 -4.84 26.90 9.77
CA ASN A 38 -4.49 26.82 8.34
C ASN A 38 -3.00 26.62 7.98
N LYS A 39 -2.15 26.32 8.97
CA LYS A 39 -0.71 26.04 8.80
C LYS A 39 -0.44 24.61 8.36
N THR A 40 -1.27 23.66 8.77
CA THR A 40 -1.20 22.27 8.28
C THR A 40 -1.89 22.14 6.93
N ASN A 41 -1.38 21.22 6.10
CA ASN A 41 -2.00 20.83 4.85
C ASN A 41 -2.88 19.59 5.07
N VAL A 42 -3.96 19.48 4.31
CA VAL A 42 -4.78 18.27 4.25
C VAL A 42 -4.91 17.88 2.79
N LYS A 43 -4.64 16.62 2.46
CA LYS A 43 -4.88 16.05 1.13
C LYS A 43 -5.84 14.88 1.25
N VAL A 44 -6.89 14.87 0.47
CA VAL A 44 -7.89 13.80 0.44
C VAL A 44 -7.85 13.13 -0.92
N ASN A 45 -7.52 11.85 -0.96
CA ASN A 45 -7.32 11.09 -2.20
C ASN A 45 -6.37 11.79 -3.19
N GLY A 46 -5.29 12.39 -2.68
CA GLY A 46 -4.31 13.16 -3.45
C GLY A 46 -4.69 14.62 -3.76
N ALA A 47 -5.95 15.02 -3.60
CA ALA A 47 -6.39 16.39 -3.85
C ALA A 47 -6.17 17.28 -2.61
N SER A 48 -5.61 18.47 -2.80
CA SER A 48 -5.44 19.46 -1.73
C SER A 48 -6.80 19.96 -1.24
N PHE A 49 -7.04 19.85 0.06
CA PHE A 49 -8.21 20.43 0.71
C PHE A 49 -7.98 21.92 1.01
N ASN A 50 -8.83 22.77 0.46
CA ASN A 50 -8.83 24.21 0.72
C ASN A 50 -10.03 24.59 1.60
N GLY A 51 -9.79 24.80 2.89
CA GLY A 51 -10.80 25.19 3.88
C GLY A 51 -10.16 25.43 5.23
N ASN A 52 -10.96 25.84 6.22
CA ASN A 52 -10.45 26.12 7.55
C ASN A 52 -9.99 24.83 8.27
N ARG A 53 -8.83 24.91 8.90
CA ARG A 53 -8.17 23.83 9.63
C ARG A 53 -7.65 24.39 10.93
N MET A 54 -7.93 23.70 12.03
CA MET A 54 -7.44 24.05 13.36
C MET A 54 -6.56 22.91 13.86
N LEU A 55 -5.30 23.21 14.16
CA LEU A 55 -4.42 22.30 14.88
C LEU A 55 -4.54 22.60 16.38
N TYR A 56 -4.96 21.60 17.14
CA TYR A 56 -5.11 21.67 18.60
C TYR A 56 -4.72 20.33 19.22
N ASN A 57 -3.87 20.34 20.26
CA ASN A 57 -3.36 19.13 20.92
C ASN A 57 -2.87 18.05 19.93
N ASN A 58 -2.08 18.48 18.93
CA ASN A 58 -1.55 17.61 17.87
C ASN A 58 -2.60 16.87 17.04
N LYS A 59 -3.85 17.33 17.04
CA LYS A 59 -4.95 16.83 16.21
C LYS A 59 -5.44 17.92 15.28
N ILE A 60 -5.84 17.52 14.07
CA ILE A 60 -6.40 18.43 13.09
C ILE A 60 -7.91 18.38 13.21
N TYR A 61 -8.51 19.55 13.36
CA TYR A 61 -9.93 19.73 13.39
C TYR A 61 -10.38 20.51 12.15
N LEU A 62 -11.46 20.04 11.55
CA LEU A 62 -12.12 20.69 10.41
C LEU A 62 -13.56 21.06 10.79
N PRO A 63 -14.14 22.12 10.21
CA PRO A 63 -15.56 22.40 10.34
C PRO A 63 -16.40 21.19 9.90
N ILE A 64 -17.52 20.93 10.58
CA ILE A 64 -18.45 19.84 10.23
C ILE A 64 -18.85 19.91 8.75
N ASN A 65 -19.12 21.10 8.22
CA ASN A 65 -19.48 21.30 6.81
C ASN A 65 -18.33 20.92 5.86
N SER A 66 -17.08 21.17 6.26
CA SER A 66 -15.91 20.76 5.49
C SER A 66 -15.76 19.25 5.48
N ILE A 67 -15.95 18.58 6.62
CA ILE A 67 -15.94 17.11 6.71
C ILE A 67 -17.05 16.51 5.83
N ALA A 68 -18.26 17.03 5.93
CA ALA A 68 -19.40 16.58 5.14
C ALA A 68 -19.10 16.66 3.64
N LYS A 69 -18.55 17.79 3.17
CA LYS A 69 -18.12 17.96 1.77
C LYS A 69 -17.01 16.99 1.38
N LEU A 70 -15.98 16.84 2.23
CA LEU A 70 -14.83 15.99 1.95
C LEU A 70 -15.19 14.53 1.74
N PHE A 71 -16.17 14.03 2.48
CA PHE A 71 -16.61 12.64 2.43
C PHE A 71 -17.95 12.46 1.70
N ASN A 72 -18.46 13.50 1.04
CA ASN A 72 -19.75 13.51 0.35
C ASN A 72 -20.91 12.99 1.24
N MET A 73 -20.98 13.50 2.46
CA MET A 73 -21.96 13.12 3.47
C MET A 73 -22.95 14.26 3.76
N ASN A 74 -24.18 13.89 4.12
CA ASN A 74 -25.17 14.85 4.57
C ASN A 74 -24.98 15.21 6.05
N VAL A 75 -25.36 16.43 6.42
CA VAL A 75 -25.38 16.88 7.82
C VAL A 75 -26.81 17.16 8.24
N TYR A 76 -27.22 16.58 9.36
CA TYR A 76 -28.52 16.81 9.97
C TYR A 76 -28.34 17.25 11.42
N TYR A 77 -29.20 18.16 11.88
CA TYR A 77 -29.18 18.61 13.28
C TYR A 77 -30.52 18.32 13.94
N TYR A 78 -30.49 17.59 15.04
CA TYR A 78 -31.67 17.33 15.86
C TYR A 78 -31.62 18.16 17.15
N GLY A 79 -32.37 19.26 17.17
CA GLY A 79 -32.35 20.23 18.27
C GLY A 79 -32.76 19.66 19.63
N LYS A 80 -33.70 18.69 19.67
CA LYS A 80 -34.18 18.10 20.93
C LYS A 80 -33.06 17.45 21.73
N THR A 81 -32.14 16.75 21.06
CA THR A 81 -30.98 16.08 21.68
C THR A 81 -29.68 16.86 21.48
N LYS A 82 -29.73 18.04 20.87
CA LYS A 82 -28.56 18.83 20.45
C LYS A 82 -27.51 17.97 19.72
N THR A 83 -27.97 17.07 18.86
CA THR A 83 -27.10 16.10 18.17
C THR A 83 -26.99 16.44 16.69
N THR A 84 -25.76 16.56 16.22
CA THR A 84 -25.44 16.66 14.80
C THR A 84 -25.09 15.27 14.27
N TYR A 85 -25.80 14.84 13.23
CA TYR A 85 -25.57 13.60 12.50
C TYR A 85 -24.86 13.90 11.19
N ILE A 86 -23.79 13.19 10.89
CA ILE A 86 -23.04 13.27 9.64
C ILE A 86 -23.13 11.91 8.95
N GLY A 87 -23.65 11.88 7.73
CA GLY A 87 -23.96 10.67 6.98
C GLY A 87 -25.25 10.00 7.46
N GLN A 88 -25.15 8.79 8.00
CA GLN A 88 -26.31 8.00 8.40
C GLN A 88 -26.88 8.39 9.78
N VAL A 89 -28.20 8.36 9.87
CA VAL A 89 -28.97 8.56 11.10
C VAL A 89 -29.52 7.19 11.55
N PRO A 90 -29.15 6.68 12.74
CA PRO A 90 -29.64 5.40 13.23
C PRO A 90 -31.16 5.37 13.40
N ALA A 91 -31.75 4.20 13.12
CA ALA A 91 -33.18 3.98 13.32
C ALA A 91 -33.55 4.16 14.80
N GLY A 92 -34.64 4.87 15.06
CA GLY A 92 -35.18 5.10 16.41
C GLY A 92 -34.56 6.28 17.17
N GLU A 93 -33.45 6.87 16.72
CA GLU A 93 -32.87 8.04 17.40
C GLU A 93 -33.58 9.35 17.09
N VAL A 94 -34.13 9.46 15.88
CA VAL A 94 -34.85 10.63 15.41
C VAL A 94 -36.24 10.18 14.92
N PRO A 95 -37.33 10.85 15.34
CA PRO A 95 -38.68 10.55 14.86
C PRO A 95 -38.79 10.61 13.32
N LYS A 96 -39.53 9.68 12.71
CA LYS A 96 -39.67 9.57 11.24
C LYS A 96 -40.13 10.87 10.59
N ASN A 97 -41.09 11.57 11.19
CA ASN A 97 -41.60 12.86 10.70
C ASN A 97 -40.50 13.94 10.60
N VAL A 98 -39.52 13.93 11.51
CA VAL A 98 -38.37 14.84 11.47
C VAL A 98 -37.42 14.44 10.34
N ILE A 99 -37.14 13.14 10.19
CA ILE A 99 -36.29 12.64 9.09
C ILE A 99 -36.90 12.96 7.73
N ASP A 100 -38.21 12.77 7.57
CA ASP A 100 -38.91 13.07 6.32
C ASP A 100 -38.88 14.56 5.98
N SER A 101 -38.91 15.44 6.99
CA SER A 101 -38.71 16.88 6.80
C SER A 101 -37.32 17.22 6.24
N TRP A 102 -36.28 16.45 6.58
CA TRP A 102 -34.93 16.67 6.05
C TRP A 102 -34.77 16.23 4.59
N LYS A 103 -35.44 15.16 4.17
CA LYS A 103 -35.42 14.69 2.76
C LYS A 103 -35.98 15.73 1.79
N ASN A 104 -36.95 16.52 2.26
CA ASN A 104 -37.60 17.56 1.46
C ASN A 104 -36.76 18.86 1.37
N ILE A 105 -35.71 18.98 2.18
CA ILE A 105 -34.72 20.04 2.03
C ILE A 105 -33.79 19.59 0.90
N LYS A 106 -34.02 20.08 -0.32
CA LYS A 106 -32.92 20.13 -1.30
C LYS A 106 -31.77 20.82 -0.57
N GLN A 107 -30.64 20.15 -0.40
CA GLN A 107 -29.41 20.78 0.05
C GLN A 107 -29.14 21.89 -0.96
N THR A 108 -29.64 23.09 -0.69
CA THR A 108 -29.25 24.26 -1.44
C THR A 108 -27.76 24.33 -1.22
N ASP A 109 -27.01 24.34 -2.32
CA ASP A 109 -25.62 24.74 -2.42
C ASP A 109 -25.45 26.20 -1.98
N LYS A 110 -25.91 26.54 -0.76
CA LYS A 110 -25.46 27.70 -0.01
C LYS A 110 -24.03 27.39 0.38
N THR A 111 -23.18 27.51 -0.64
CA THR A 111 -21.76 27.70 -0.59
C THR A 111 -21.58 29.07 0.05
N THR A 112 -21.88 29.18 1.35
CA THR A 112 -21.34 30.28 2.15
C THR A 112 -19.84 30.05 2.04
N LYS A 113 -19.19 30.83 1.19
CA LYS A 113 -17.74 30.76 0.98
C LYS A 113 -17.13 31.04 2.35
N GLU A 114 -16.71 29.99 3.04
CA GLU A 114 -16.09 30.14 4.36
C GLU A 114 -14.90 31.07 4.17
N SER A 115 -14.92 32.20 4.88
CA SER A 115 -13.75 33.07 4.93
C SER A 115 -12.63 32.27 5.57
N LEU A 116 -11.47 32.20 4.91
CA LEU A 116 -10.31 31.53 5.45
C LEU A 116 -9.78 32.35 6.63
N ILE A 117 -9.66 31.71 7.77
CA ILE A 117 -8.99 32.26 8.95
C ILE A 117 -7.50 32.45 8.61
N SER A 118 -6.87 33.53 9.08
CA SER A 118 -5.46 33.78 8.82
C SER A 118 -4.57 32.64 9.36
N LYS A 119 -3.40 32.44 8.73
CA LYS A 119 -2.47 31.35 9.08
C LYS A 119 -1.63 31.69 10.31
N ASP A 120 -2.26 31.80 11.47
CA ASP A 120 -1.58 32.25 12.68
C ASP A 120 -1.75 31.31 13.87
N LEU A 121 -0.82 31.42 14.80
CA LEU A 121 -0.96 30.92 16.16
C LEU A 121 -1.86 31.90 16.92
N ALA A 122 -2.98 31.41 17.44
CA ALA A 122 -3.96 32.24 18.11
C ALA A 122 -4.35 31.64 19.46
N ASN A 123 -4.56 32.52 20.44
CA ASN A 123 -5.33 32.19 21.64
C ASN A 123 -6.79 32.53 21.34
N ILE A 124 -7.67 31.54 21.41
CA ILE A 124 -9.10 31.72 21.12
C ILE A 124 -9.94 31.33 22.33
N ASN A 125 -11.03 32.05 22.55
CA ASN A 125 -12.09 31.61 23.45
C ASN A 125 -13.01 30.66 22.69
N ALA A 126 -12.96 29.37 23.03
CA ALA A 126 -13.73 28.34 22.34
C ALA A 126 -14.65 27.58 23.30
N THR A 127 -15.81 27.17 22.81
CA THR A 127 -16.74 26.34 23.60
C THR A 127 -16.58 24.88 23.24
N PHE A 128 -16.28 24.05 24.24
CA PHE A 128 -16.14 22.61 24.07
C PHE A 128 -17.48 21.90 24.20
N ASN A 129 -17.74 20.92 23.34
CA ASN A 129 -18.86 19.98 23.45
C ASN A 129 -20.23 20.66 23.56
N SER A 130 -20.46 21.69 22.72
CA SER A 130 -21.74 22.42 22.70
C SER A 130 -22.91 21.56 22.21
N GLY A 131 -22.62 20.41 21.59
CA GLY A 131 -23.58 19.36 21.22
C GLY A 131 -22.89 18.01 21.04
N SER A 132 -23.68 16.96 20.80
CA SER A 132 -23.15 15.64 20.44
C SER A 132 -22.96 15.56 18.92
N VAL A 133 -21.91 14.88 18.46
CA VAL A 133 -21.68 14.61 17.04
C VAL A 133 -21.64 13.11 16.80
N LYS A 134 -22.39 12.64 15.81
CA LYS A 134 -22.41 11.24 15.36
C LYS A 134 -22.05 11.15 13.88
N ILE A 135 -21.13 10.26 13.55
CA ILE A 135 -20.70 9.98 12.17
C ILE A 135 -21.13 8.56 11.86
N HIS A 136 -21.99 8.38 10.85
CA HIS A 136 -22.60 7.08 10.52
C HIS A 136 -23.20 6.39 11.77
N GLY A 137 -23.89 7.17 12.60
CA GLY A 137 -24.48 6.69 13.86
C GLY A 137 -23.51 6.48 15.03
N LYS A 138 -22.20 6.43 14.81
CA LYS A 138 -21.21 6.30 15.89
C LYS A 138 -20.93 7.66 16.52
N LYS A 139 -21.02 7.74 17.84
CA LYS A 139 -20.72 8.95 18.61
C LYS A 139 -19.21 9.20 18.62
N MET A 140 -18.82 10.46 18.44
CA MET A 140 -17.44 10.90 18.63
C MET A 140 -17.06 10.91 20.11
N ASN A 141 -15.88 10.40 20.41
CA ASN A 141 -15.23 10.40 21.72
C ASN A 141 -14.33 11.63 21.92
N THR A 142 -13.82 12.24 20.85
CA THR A 142 -13.08 13.50 20.98
C THR A 142 -14.01 14.70 21.14
N ASN A 143 -13.46 15.75 21.75
CA ASN A 143 -14.22 16.97 21.93
C ASN A 143 -14.50 17.65 20.60
N ASN A 144 -15.70 18.22 20.44
CA ASN A 144 -15.95 19.20 19.39
C ASN A 144 -15.70 20.62 19.93
N ILE A 145 -15.24 21.52 19.04
CA ILE A 145 -14.84 22.87 19.39
C ILE A 145 -15.70 23.85 18.59
N LEU A 146 -16.55 24.61 19.26
CA LEU A 146 -17.31 25.70 18.64
C LEU A 146 -16.48 26.98 18.70
N TYR A 147 -16.16 27.53 17.53
CA TYR A 147 -15.45 28.81 17.37
C TYR A 147 -15.97 29.54 16.12
N ASN A 148 -16.24 30.84 16.26
CA ASN A 148 -16.74 31.69 15.17
C ASN A 148 -17.93 31.06 14.40
N ASN A 149 -18.94 30.58 15.14
CA ASN A 149 -20.12 29.87 14.64
C ASN A 149 -19.85 28.59 13.82
N ASN A 150 -18.62 28.05 13.87
CA ASN A 150 -18.26 26.79 13.25
C ASN A 150 -17.93 25.76 14.31
N THR A 151 -18.54 24.58 14.20
CA THR A 151 -18.18 23.42 15.02
C THR A 151 -17.08 22.66 14.31
N PHE A 152 -15.90 22.65 14.92
CA PHE A 152 -14.72 21.92 14.50
C PHE A 152 -14.70 20.53 15.15
N ILE A 153 -14.43 19.50 14.35
CA ILE A 153 -14.35 18.10 14.80
C ILE A 153 -13.05 17.45 14.31
N SER A 154 -12.53 16.47 15.06
CA SER A 154 -11.24 15.82 14.75
C SER A 154 -11.33 15.02 13.44
N LEU A 155 -10.48 15.37 12.47
CA LEU A 155 -10.36 14.65 11.21
C LEU A 155 -9.88 13.21 11.44
N GLN A 156 -8.94 13.00 12.38
CA GLN A 156 -8.42 11.67 12.70
C GLN A 156 -9.54 10.73 13.17
N GLU A 157 -10.39 11.18 14.09
CA GLU A 157 -11.49 10.36 14.59
C GLU A 157 -12.57 10.12 13.53
N VAL A 158 -12.83 11.11 12.66
CA VAL A 158 -13.71 10.90 11.50
C VAL A 158 -13.18 9.76 10.63
N CYS A 159 -11.88 9.77 10.33
CA CYS A 159 -11.25 8.74 9.51
C CYS A 159 -11.31 7.36 10.20
N GLU A 160 -11.07 7.29 11.51
CA GLU A 160 -11.21 6.08 12.32
C GLU A 160 -12.63 5.50 12.26
N ILE A 161 -13.66 6.34 12.46
CA ILE A 161 -15.07 5.92 12.40
C ILE A 161 -15.44 5.38 11.01
N LEU A 162 -14.92 6.02 9.96
CA LEU A 162 -15.18 5.65 8.57
C LEU A 162 -14.28 4.51 8.05
N GLY A 163 -13.30 4.05 8.84
CA GLY A 163 -12.31 3.06 8.39
C GLY A 163 -11.43 3.57 7.24
N THR A 164 -11.22 4.88 7.14
CA THR A 164 -10.36 5.50 6.12
C THR A 164 -8.96 5.72 6.67
N ASN A 165 -7.93 5.45 5.88
CA ASN A 165 -6.55 5.74 6.26
C ASN A 165 -6.33 7.24 6.47
N CYS A 166 -5.72 7.62 7.59
CA CYS A 166 -5.37 9.01 7.92
C CYS A 166 -3.94 9.07 8.46
N ASN A 167 -3.02 9.56 7.64
CA ASN A 167 -1.58 9.56 7.95
C ASN A 167 -1.04 10.99 7.98
N TYR A 168 -0.26 11.32 9.01
CA TYR A 168 0.41 12.62 9.11
C TYR A 168 1.87 12.51 8.68
N TYR A 169 2.28 13.38 7.75
CA TYR A 169 3.66 13.56 7.33
C TYR A 169 4.19 14.88 7.87
N GLU A 170 5.01 14.79 8.92
CA GLU A 170 5.53 15.93 9.66
C GLU A 170 6.42 16.87 8.81
N PRO A 171 7.34 16.39 7.95
CA PRO A 171 8.22 17.25 7.15
C PRO A 171 7.51 18.26 6.26
N THR A 172 6.32 17.92 5.74
CA THR A 172 5.48 18.86 4.96
C THR A 172 4.24 19.32 5.71
N SER A 173 4.13 18.96 7.00
CA SER A 173 2.96 19.21 7.84
C SER A 173 1.64 18.84 7.16
N THR A 174 1.62 17.70 6.44
CA THR A 174 0.49 17.28 5.61
C THR A 174 -0.21 16.07 6.22
N THR A 175 -1.52 16.16 6.41
CA THR A 175 -2.36 14.99 6.70
C THR A 175 -2.97 14.46 5.42
N TYR A 176 -2.70 13.21 5.13
CA TYR A 176 -3.26 12.49 4.00
C TYR A 176 -4.44 11.63 4.46
N VAL A 177 -5.55 11.75 3.76
CA VAL A 177 -6.77 10.97 3.99
C VAL A 177 -7.06 10.12 2.74
N GLY A 178 -7.24 8.82 2.94
CA GLY A 178 -7.51 7.86 1.86
C GLY A 178 -6.27 7.57 1.01
N MET A 179 -6.40 7.72 -0.31
CA MET A 179 -5.32 7.45 -1.25
C MET A 179 -4.21 8.50 -1.14
N ILE A 180 -2.97 8.04 -1.04
CA ILE A 180 -1.77 8.86 -1.08
C ILE A 180 -1.09 8.62 -2.44
N PRO A 181 -0.96 9.63 -3.31
CA PRO A 181 -0.19 9.49 -4.54
C PRO A 181 1.25 9.09 -4.23
N GLN A 182 1.75 8.10 -4.95
CA GLN A 182 3.13 7.68 -4.81
C GLN A 182 4.06 8.83 -5.23
N ASN A 183 5.15 9.06 -4.47
CA ASN A 183 6.10 10.19 -4.55
C ASN A 183 5.73 11.46 -3.77
N GLU A 184 4.54 11.56 -3.18
CA GLU A 184 4.19 12.67 -2.26
C GLU A 184 4.94 12.59 -0.92
N VAL A 185 5.41 11.38 -0.59
CA VAL A 185 6.27 11.09 0.54
C VAL A 185 7.37 10.13 0.10
N PRO A 186 8.53 10.12 0.77
CA PRO A 186 9.55 9.10 0.59
C PRO A 186 8.98 7.69 0.67
N TYR A 187 9.48 6.77 -0.16
CA TYR A 187 8.91 5.42 -0.29
C TYR A 187 9.03 4.59 1.00
N ASP A 188 10.08 4.80 1.80
CA ASP A 188 10.24 4.17 3.12
C ASP A 188 9.13 4.57 4.10
N VAL A 189 8.67 5.83 4.04
CA VAL A 189 7.50 6.31 4.79
C VAL A 189 6.21 5.72 4.20
N TYR A 190 6.08 5.73 2.87
CA TYR A 190 4.92 5.19 2.17
C TYR A 190 4.69 3.70 2.51
N LYS A 191 5.76 2.90 2.51
CA LYS A 191 5.74 1.46 2.82
C LYS A 191 5.33 1.17 4.27
N LYS A 192 5.63 2.07 5.23
CA LYS A 192 5.14 1.92 6.62
C LYS A 192 3.62 2.01 6.69
N TRP A 193 3.00 2.84 5.84
CA TRP A 193 1.55 2.98 5.78
C TRP A 193 0.88 1.93 4.88
N PHE A 194 1.61 1.45 3.86
CA PHE A 194 1.13 0.49 2.87
C PHE A 194 2.17 -0.63 2.64
N PRO A 195 2.31 -1.60 3.58
CA PRO A 195 3.42 -2.56 3.57
C PRO A 195 3.48 -3.47 2.33
N TYR A 196 2.35 -3.66 1.65
CA TYR A 196 2.24 -4.49 0.44
C TYR A 196 2.45 -3.73 -0.87
N LYS A 197 2.58 -2.40 -0.84
CA LYS A 197 2.77 -1.60 -2.07
C LYS A 197 4.24 -1.58 -2.47
N LYS A 198 4.51 -1.89 -3.74
CA LYS A 198 5.82 -1.75 -4.38
C LYS A 198 6.11 -0.31 -4.75
N GLU A 199 7.39 0.03 -4.91
CA GLU A 199 7.81 1.35 -5.39
C GLU A 199 7.31 1.56 -6.83
N LYS A 200 6.93 2.79 -7.17
CA LYS A 200 6.41 3.09 -8.50
C LYS A 200 7.57 3.10 -9.45
N LEU A 201 7.49 2.27 -10.47
CA LEU A 201 8.46 2.27 -11.54
C LEU A 201 8.43 3.63 -12.26
N GLN A 202 9.61 4.19 -12.45
CA GLN A 202 9.83 5.44 -13.15
C GLN A 202 10.91 5.26 -14.20
N SER A 203 10.94 6.16 -15.16
CA SER A 203 11.95 6.13 -16.20
C SER A 203 12.64 7.47 -16.34
N LYS A 204 13.97 7.44 -16.44
CA LYS A 204 14.81 8.62 -16.69
C LYS A 204 15.70 8.39 -17.90
N PRO A 205 16.03 9.44 -18.68
CA PRO A 205 17.06 9.33 -19.71
C PRO A 205 18.37 8.84 -19.09
N ALA A 206 18.97 7.83 -19.71
CA ALA A 206 20.29 7.35 -19.31
C ALA A 206 21.39 8.27 -19.85
N THR A 207 22.54 8.27 -19.18
CA THR A 207 23.71 9.09 -19.50
C THR A 207 24.95 8.20 -19.69
N GLY A 208 26.03 8.79 -20.21
CA GLY A 208 27.28 8.06 -20.44
C GLY A 208 27.17 7.01 -21.55
N GLU A 209 27.68 5.81 -21.29
CA GLU A 209 27.69 4.68 -22.25
C GLU A 209 26.28 4.27 -22.71
N MET A 210 25.27 4.51 -21.89
CA MET A 210 23.87 4.19 -22.19
C MET A 210 23.09 5.43 -22.69
N ALA A 211 23.76 6.48 -23.16
CA ALA A 211 23.07 7.64 -23.74
C ALA A 211 22.14 7.20 -24.89
N GLY A 212 20.91 7.71 -24.89
CA GLY A 212 19.85 7.30 -25.82
C GLY A 212 18.96 6.14 -25.32
N TRP A 213 19.33 5.50 -24.20
CA TRP A 213 18.46 4.57 -23.49
C TRP A 213 17.69 5.27 -22.38
N LYS A 214 16.70 4.57 -21.83
CA LYS A 214 15.98 4.96 -20.62
C LYS A 214 16.38 4.02 -19.48
N LYS A 215 16.76 4.57 -18.32
CA LYS A 215 16.97 3.80 -17.09
C LYS A 215 15.63 3.66 -16.36
N LEU A 216 15.27 2.44 -16.00
CA LEU A 216 14.13 2.14 -15.14
C LEU A 216 14.56 2.27 -13.67
N ILE A 217 13.72 2.90 -12.86
CA ILE A 217 13.96 3.22 -11.44
C ILE A 217 12.76 2.77 -10.61
N GLY A 218 12.95 2.43 -9.34
CA GLY A 218 11.94 1.93 -8.40
C GLY A 218 11.73 0.42 -8.46
N HIS A 219 12.62 -0.33 -9.13
CA HIS A 219 12.53 -1.79 -9.19
C HIS A 219 13.26 -2.44 -8.01
N GLU A 220 12.89 -3.68 -7.67
CA GLU A 220 13.40 -4.38 -6.47
C GLU A 220 14.89 -4.76 -6.51
N TYR A 221 15.54 -4.58 -7.67
CA TYR A 221 16.94 -4.97 -7.92
C TYR A 221 17.92 -3.79 -8.02
N GLU A 222 17.49 -2.55 -7.71
CA GLU A 222 18.32 -1.35 -7.87
C GLU A 222 19.63 -1.34 -7.06
N SER A 223 19.74 -2.19 -6.04
CA SER A 223 20.98 -2.32 -5.26
C SER A 223 22.04 -3.19 -5.93
N ILE A 224 21.66 -3.98 -6.95
CA ILE A 224 22.52 -4.98 -7.59
C ILE A 224 22.58 -4.85 -9.11
N ALA A 225 21.58 -4.25 -9.75
CA ALA A 225 21.54 -4.09 -11.19
C ALA A 225 20.86 -2.77 -11.58
N ASP A 226 21.35 -2.17 -12.65
CA ASP A 226 20.65 -1.12 -13.38
C ASP A 226 19.90 -1.74 -14.57
N ILE A 227 18.61 -1.44 -14.70
CA ILE A 227 17.78 -1.85 -15.83
C ILE A 227 17.66 -0.70 -16.83
N TYR A 228 18.11 -0.92 -18.06
CA TYR A 228 17.96 0.02 -19.16
C TYR A 228 17.02 -0.55 -20.21
N TYR A 229 16.31 0.32 -20.91
CA TYR A 229 15.47 -0.08 -22.03
C TYR A 229 15.39 0.98 -23.13
N LYS A 230 15.06 0.52 -24.33
CA LYS A 230 14.77 1.35 -25.49
C LYS A 230 13.53 0.78 -26.20
N LEU A 231 12.58 1.65 -26.50
CA LEU A 231 11.36 1.31 -27.22
C LEU A 231 11.41 2.01 -28.59
N ASP A 232 11.63 1.23 -29.64
CA ASP A 232 11.64 1.70 -31.02
C ASP A 232 10.39 1.15 -31.73
N GLY A 233 9.32 1.96 -31.76
CA GLY A 233 8.00 1.51 -32.20
C GLY A 233 7.44 0.45 -31.24
N SER A 234 7.26 -0.79 -31.73
CA SER A 234 6.81 -1.94 -30.92
C SER A 234 7.95 -2.84 -30.44
N ILE A 235 9.20 -2.54 -30.82
CA ILE A 235 10.35 -3.37 -30.46
C ILE A 235 10.92 -2.86 -29.14
N LEU A 236 10.83 -3.70 -28.12
CA LEU A 236 11.42 -3.46 -26.80
C LEU A 236 12.81 -4.11 -26.73
N ASN A 237 13.83 -3.29 -26.49
CA ASN A 237 15.17 -3.74 -26.13
C ASN A 237 15.41 -3.46 -24.66
N VAL A 238 15.92 -4.44 -23.91
CA VAL A 238 16.25 -4.32 -22.49
C VAL A 238 17.70 -4.73 -22.27
N ASP A 239 18.42 -3.95 -21.48
CA ASP A 239 19.79 -4.23 -21.07
C ASP A 239 19.93 -4.14 -19.56
N LEU A 240 20.78 -5.01 -19.01
CA LEU A 240 21.00 -5.19 -17.58
C LEU A 240 22.47 -4.96 -17.26
N LYS A 241 22.76 -3.94 -16.45
CA LYS A 241 24.13 -3.65 -16.00
C LYS A 241 24.29 -4.08 -14.55
N ASP A 242 25.19 -5.03 -14.29
CA ASP A 242 25.60 -5.41 -12.93
C ASP A 242 26.38 -4.25 -12.30
N ILE A 243 25.90 -3.75 -11.16
CA ILE A 243 26.51 -2.61 -10.43
C ILE A 243 27.10 -3.03 -9.10
N ARG A 244 27.14 -4.33 -8.80
CA ARG A 244 27.67 -4.84 -7.53
C ARG A 244 29.17 -4.56 -7.44
N LYS A 245 29.59 -4.11 -6.27
CA LYS A 245 31.01 -3.92 -5.96
C LYS A 245 31.61 -5.25 -5.51
N VAL A 246 32.18 -5.98 -6.46
CA VAL A 246 32.85 -7.27 -6.20
C VAL A 246 34.37 -7.09 -6.31
N ASP A 247 35.11 -7.48 -5.27
CA ASP A 247 36.57 -7.53 -5.33
C ASP A 247 37.02 -8.78 -6.09
N LEU A 248 37.32 -8.61 -7.39
CA LEU A 248 37.77 -9.68 -8.26
C LEU A 248 39.17 -10.20 -7.91
N ASN A 249 39.96 -9.47 -7.12
CA ASN A 249 41.30 -9.89 -6.69
C ASN A 249 41.27 -10.72 -5.40
N LYS A 250 40.12 -10.81 -4.75
CA LYS A 250 39.93 -11.67 -3.57
C LYS A 250 40.32 -13.11 -3.90
N ILE A 251 41.19 -13.69 -3.07
CA ILE A 251 41.58 -15.09 -3.17
C ILE A 251 40.50 -15.97 -2.56
N VAL A 252 40.08 -16.98 -3.30
CA VAL A 252 39.11 -18.00 -2.88
C VAL A 252 39.80 -19.36 -2.91
N GLU A 253 39.73 -20.08 -1.79
CA GLU A 253 40.15 -21.48 -1.69
C GLU A 253 38.95 -22.39 -1.95
N TRP A 254 39.08 -23.35 -2.87
CA TRP A 254 38.06 -24.34 -3.21
C TRP A 254 38.69 -25.71 -3.45
N THR A 255 37.89 -26.78 -3.45
CA THR A 255 38.38 -28.15 -3.65
C THR A 255 37.93 -28.68 -5.00
N ASN A 256 38.88 -29.14 -5.81
CA ASN A 256 38.60 -29.67 -7.15
C ASN A 256 37.94 -31.07 -7.09
N ASP A 257 37.74 -31.71 -8.24
CA ASP A 257 37.14 -33.04 -8.33
C ASP A 257 38.03 -34.15 -7.76
N ASP A 258 39.36 -33.95 -7.75
CA ASP A 258 40.33 -34.88 -7.18
C ASP A 258 40.54 -34.71 -5.66
N GLY A 259 39.79 -33.80 -5.02
CA GLY A 259 39.95 -33.51 -3.59
C GLY A 259 41.12 -32.58 -3.25
N ILE A 260 41.77 -31.98 -4.25
CA ILE A 260 42.89 -31.06 -4.09
C ILE A 260 42.39 -29.64 -3.82
N LYS A 261 42.96 -28.99 -2.81
CA LYS A 261 42.69 -27.57 -2.51
C LYS A 261 43.41 -26.67 -3.51
N ILE A 262 42.65 -25.81 -4.17
CA ILE A 262 43.12 -24.83 -5.14
C ILE A 262 42.79 -23.43 -4.65
N ARG A 263 43.67 -22.46 -4.94
CA ARG A 263 43.46 -21.03 -4.67
C ARG A 263 43.45 -20.26 -5.98
N ASN A 264 42.38 -19.52 -6.23
CA ASN A 264 42.25 -18.66 -7.41
C ASN A 264 41.77 -17.27 -7.02
N ARG A 265 42.00 -16.27 -7.88
CA ARG A 265 41.32 -14.99 -7.75
C ARG A 265 39.84 -15.19 -8.09
N LEU A 266 38.97 -14.41 -7.46
CA LEU A 266 37.54 -14.45 -7.74
C LEU A 266 37.23 -14.17 -9.22
N GLY A 267 37.99 -13.28 -9.86
CA GLY A 267 37.89 -13.04 -11.30
C GLY A 267 38.19 -14.27 -12.17
N ASP A 268 39.13 -15.14 -11.75
CA ASP A 268 39.45 -16.37 -12.47
C ASP A 268 38.30 -17.38 -12.34
N ILE A 269 37.70 -17.46 -11.15
CA ILE A 269 36.53 -18.31 -10.89
C ILE A 269 35.32 -17.81 -11.70
N TYR A 270 35.09 -16.50 -11.78
CA TYR A 270 34.01 -15.96 -12.62
C TYR A 270 34.26 -16.20 -14.11
N SER A 271 35.52 -16.17 -14.55
CA SER A 271 35.89 -16.54 -15.92
C SER A 271 35.60 -18.02 -16.19
N LEU A 272 35.89 -18.90 -15.23
CA LEU A 272 35.52 -20.32 -15.29
C LEU A 272 33.99 -20.48 -15.42
N PHE A 273 33.20 -19.75 -14.64
CA PHE A 273 31.74 -19.79 -14.74
C PHE A 273 31.21 -19.32 -16.08
N LYS A 274 31.84 -18.29 -16.67
CA LYS A 274 31.42 -17.68 -17.94
C LYS A 274 31.76 -18.53 -19.15
N TYR A 275 32.94 -19.15 -19.17
CA TYR A 275 33.51 -19.73 -20.39
C TYR A 275 33.64 -21.26 -20.37
N SER A 276 33.34 -21.93 -19.25
CA SER A 276 33.41 -23.38 -19.22
C SER A 276 32.25 -24.00 -20.01
N ASN A 277 32.60 -24.80 -21.02
CA ASN A 277 31.69 -25.73 -21.69
C ASN A 277 31.72 -27.14 -21.05
N GLN A 278 32.61 -27.35 -20.08
CA GLN A 278 32.85 -28.66 -19.44
C GLN A 278 31.92 -28.91 -18.25
N TYR A 279 31.50 -27.84 -17.56
CA TYR A 279 30.75 -27.94 -16.31
C TYR A 279 29.33 -27.39 -16.45
N THR A 280 28.38 -28.11 -15.86
CA THR A 280 26.96 -27.69 -15.83
C THR A 280 26.71 -26.69 -14.70
N THR A 281 25.63 -25.91 -14.80
CA THR A 281 25.11 -25.08 -13.69
C THR A 281 24.90 -25.88 -12.41
N LYS A 282 24.45 -27.15 -12.51
CA LYS A 282 24.29 -28.04 -11.36
C LYS A 282 25.63 -28.36 -10.70
N TRP A 283 26.65 -28.64 -11.50
CA TRP A 283 28.01 -28.87 -11.00
C TRP A 283 28.55 -27.62 -10.31
N PHE A 284 28.42 -26.44 -10.94
CA PHE A 284 28.87 -25.18 -10.35
C PHE A 284 28.14 -24.84 -9.04
N ARG A 285 26.83 -25.03 -8.97
CA ARG A 285 26.06 -24.87 -7.71
C ARG A 285 26.57 -25.82 -6.62
N ASN A 286 26.80 -27.09 -6.95
CA ASN A 286 27.28 -28.05 -5.97
C ASN A 286 28.70 -27.73 -5.47
N LYS A 287 29.58 -27.22 -6.35
CA LYS A 287 30.98 -26.94 -6.01
C LYS A 287 31.22 -25.60 -5.34
N PHE A 288 30.56 -24.56 -5.83
CA PHE A 288 30.81 -23.17 -5.40
C PHE A 288 29.64 -22.57 -4.61
N GLY A 289 28.49 -23.26 -4.58
CA GLY A 289 27.32 -22.88 -3.78
C GLY A 289 26.93 -21.43 -4.00
N LYS A 290 26.84 -20.70 -2.89
CA LYS A 290 26.48 -19.28 -2.86
C LYS A 290 27.33 -18.41 -3.77
N LEU A 291 28.62 -18.72 -3.97
CA LEU A 291 29.48 -17.93 -4.85
C LEU A 291 28.99 -17.94 -6.30
N TYR A 292 28.52 -19.09 -6.78
CA TYR A 292 27.98 -19.23 -8.13
C TYR A 292 26.56 -18.66 -8.22
N GLU A 293 25.73 -18.86 -7.19
CA GLU A 293 24.39 -18.27 -7.13
C GLU A 293 24.43 -16.74 -7.12
N ASP A 294 25.33 -16.16 -6.32
CA ASP A 294 25.59 -14.73 -6.32
C ASP A 294 26.06 -14.32 -7.72
N TRP A 295 27.00 -15.03 -8.35
CA TRP A 295 27.46 -14.68 -9.71
C TRP A 295 26.32 -14.62 -10.74
N ILE A 296 25.45 -15.64 -10.82
CA ILE A 296 24.35 -15.65 -11.80
C ILE A 296 23.19 -14.70 -11.45
N LEU A 297 23.10 -14.19 -10.22
CA LEU A 297 21.91 -13.47 -9.72
C LEU A 297 21.38 -12.41 -10.70
N VAL A 298 22.24 -11.53 -11.20
CA VAL A 298 21.82 -10.44 -12.11
C VAL A 298 21.27 -10.99 -13.43
N SER A 299 21.86 -12.05 -13.97
CA SER A 299 21.38 -12.69 -15.21
C SER A 299 20.04 -13.42 -15.04
N THR A 300 19.63 -13.72 -13.80
CA THR A 300 18.33 -14.34 -13.52
C THR A 300 17.19 -13.33 -13.39
N ILE A 301 17.49 -12.03 -13.36
CA ILE A 301 16.49 -10.97 -13.29
C ILE A 301 15.71 -10.95 -14.61
N LYS A 302 14.39 -11.16 -14.53
CA LYS A 302 13.48 -11.04 -15.68
C LYS A 302 13.18 -9.57 -15.99
N ALA A 303 14.21 -8.80 -16.34
CA ALA A 303 14.11 -7.35 -16.54
C ALA A 303 13.13 -6.98 -17.67
N GLU A 304 13.02 -7.82 -18.70
CA GLU A 304 12.04 -7.67 -19.78
C GLU A 304 10.60 -7.61 -19.25
N ASN A 305 10.24 -8.48 -18.32
CA ASN A 305 8.92 -8.50 -17.70
C ASN A 305 8.68 -7.21 -16.90
N ILE A 306 9.68 -6.79 -16.11
CA ILE A 306 9.58 -5.58 -15.28
C ILE A 306 9.38 -4.33 -16.16
N VAL A 307 10.12 -4.23 -17.27
CA VAL A 307 9.99 -3.12 -18.22
C VAL A 307 8.66 -3.20 -18.97
N SER A 308 8.25 -4.38 -19.42
CA SER A 308 6.97 -4.59 -20.11
C SER A 308 5.80 -4.18 -19.23
N ASP A 309 5.76 -4.64 -17.97
CA ASP A 309 4.74 -4.27 -16.99
C ASP A 309 4.68 -2.74 -16.82
N TYR A 310 5.84 -2.08 -16.68
CA TYR A 310 5.92 -0.62 -16.60
C TYR A 310 5.37 0.08 -17.85
N LEU A 311 5.73 -0.40 -19.05
CA LEU A 311 5.28 0.20 -20.30
C LEU A 311 3.77 0.00 -20.52
N GLN A 312 3.21 -1.14 -20.10
CA GLN A 312 1.77 -1.39 -20.13
C GLN A 312 1.02 -0.50 -19.13
N GLU A 313 1.50 -0.40 -17.89
CA GLU A 313 0.91 0.47 -16.86
C GLU A 313 0.92 1.95 -17.25
N THR A 314 1.94 2.38 -18.00
CA THR A 314 2.05 3.75 -18.49
C THR A 314 1.39 3.98 -19.85
N GLY A 315 0.77 2.95 -20.44
CA GLY A 315 0.12 3.03 -21.75
C GLY A 315 1.06 3.27 -22.93
N GLN A 316 2.36 3.04 -22.75
CA GLN A 316 3.36 3.14 -23.82
C GLN A 316 3.32 1.93 -24.76
N ILE A 317 2.84 0.79 -24.28
CA ILE A 317 2.52 -0.40 -25.09
C ILE A 317 1.13 -0.95 -24.68
N PRO A 318 0.41 -1.62 -25.58
CA PRO A 318 -0.87 -2.26 -25.24
C PRO A 318 -0.65 -3.36 -24.20
N LYS A 319 -1.65 -3.58 -23.33
CA LYS A 319 -1.69 -4.78 -22.48
C LYS A 319 -1.76 -6.01 -23.38
N GLN A 320 -0.81 -6.94 -23.22
CA GLN A 320 -0.94 -8.25 -23.84
C GLN A 320 -2.04 -9.02 -23.10
N ASP A 321 -3.11 -9.36 -23.82
CA ASP A 321 -4.04 -10.39 -23.37
C ASP A 321 -3.28 -11.74 -23.39
N ASN A 322 -3.58 -12.62 -22.44
CA ASN A 322 -3.01 -13.97 -22.42
C ASN A 322 -3.51 -14.77 -23.64
N ILE A 323 -2.83 -14.62 -24.77
CA ILE A 323 -3.05 -15.47 -25.93
C ILE A 323 -2.48 -16.83 -25.55
N THR A 324 -3.38 -17.76 -25.24
CA THR A 324 -3.02 -19.18 -25.16
C THR A 324 -2.76 -19.61 -26.60
N LEU A 325 -1.48 -19.79 -26.96
CA LEU A 325 -1.13 -20.46 -28.20
C LEU A 325 -1.53 -21.93 -28.04
N THR A 326 -2.69 -22.32 -28.57
CA THR A 326 -2.93 -23.70 -28.93
C THR A 326 -2.02 -24.01 -30.11
N PRO A 327 -1.05 -24.94 -29.99
CA PRO A 327 -0.28 -25.33 -31.16
C PRO A 327 -1.22 -26.03 -32.15
N ASP A 328 -1.43 -25.42 -33.32
CA ASP A 328 -2.23 -25.98 -34.43
C ASP A 328 -1.53 -27.15 -35.15
N ALA A 329 -0.42 -27.66 -34.58
CA ALA A 329 0.34 -28.75 -35.18
C ALA A 329 -0.18 -30.09 -34.67
N GLU A 330 -1.08 -30.71 -35.43
CA GLU A 330 -1.32 -32.15 -35.35
C GLU A 330 -0.08 -32.87 -35.89
N TYR A 331 0.64 -33.57 -35.03
CA TYR A 331 1.72 -34.46 -35.43
C TYR A 331 1.12 -35.85 -35.67
N GLU A 332 1.14 -36.31 -36.93
CA GLU A 332 0.93 -37.72 -37.22
C GLU A 332 2.15 -38.50 -36.73
N THR A 333 1.92 -39.38 -35.76
CA THR A 333 2.92 -40.35 -35.35
C THR A 333 2.90 -41.45 -36.42
N ILE A 334 3.86 -41.42 -37.35
CA ILE A 334 4.05 -42.54 -38.26
C ILE A 334 4.64 -43.68 -37.43
N GLU A 335 3.80 -44.64 -37.04
CA GLU A 335 4.28 -45.92 -36.51
C GLU A 335 5.12 -46.61 -37.60
N PRO A 336 6.36 -47.03 -37.30
CA PRO A 336 7.16 -47.75 -38.28
C PRO A 336 6.45 -49.07 -38.63
N GLU A 337 6.30 -49.33 -39.93
CA GLU A 337 5.81 -50.62 -40.44
C GLU A 337 6.64 -51.75 -39.82
N GLU A 338 6.00 -52.63 -39.04
CA GLU A 338 6.62 -53.84 -38.54
C GLU A 338 7.06 -54.70 -39.73
N GLU A 339 8.36 -54.68 -40.03
CA GLU A 339 8.97 -55.63 -40.93
C GLU A 339 8.79 -57.03 -40.32
N LYS A 340 7.85 -57.82 -40.87
CA LYS A 340 7.59 -59.19 -40.44
C LYS A 340 8.79 -60.06 -40.78
N ILE A 341 9.76 -60.11 -39.89
CA ILE A 341 10.87 -61.07 -39.94
C ILE A 341 10.25 -62.47 -39.79
N SER A 342 10.50 -63.37 -40.74
CA SER A 342 9.95 -64.73 -40.67
C SER A 342 10.55 -65.49 -39.48
N ALA A 343 9.79 -66.44 -38.92
CA ALA A 343 10.29 -67.28 -37.84
C ALA A 343 11.58 -68.03 -38.23
N GLU A 344 11.77 -68.37 -39.52
CA GLU A 344 13.01 -68.97 -39.98
C GLU A 344 14.22 -68.03 -39.87
N GLU A 345 14.02 -66.74 -40.14
CA GLU A 345 15.10 -65.75 -40.07
C GLU A 345 15.49 -65.43 -38.62
N ILE A 346 14.52 -65.46 -37.69
CA ILE A 346 14.77 -65.39 -36.24
C ILE A 346 15.59 -66.60 -35.78
N ILE A 347 15.22 -67.82 -36.19
CA ILE A 347 15.95 -69.05 -35.83
C ILE A 347 17.38 -69.02 -36.37
N ARG A 348 17.56 -68.64 -37.64
CA ARG A 348 18.89 -68.51 -38.26
C ARG A 348 19.79 -67.52 -37.50
N ASN A 349 19.22 -66.39 -37.06
CA ASN A 349 19.97 -65.38 -36.31
C ASN A 349 20.37 -65.88 -34.91
N ILE A 350 19.50 -66.64 -34.24
CA ILE A 350 19.81 -67.26 -32.94
C ILE A 350 20.90 -68.34 -33.08
N GLU A 351 20.83 -69.19 -34.11
CA GLU A 351 21.84 -70.21 -34.37
C GLU A 351 23.22 -69.61 -34.66
N ASN A 352 23.27 -68.56 -35.49
CA ASN A 352 24.50 -67.83 -35.75
C ASN A 352 25.08 -67.22 -34.47
N HIS A 353 24.25 -66.61 -33.62
CA HIS A 353 24.73 -66.00 -32.38
C HIS A 353 25.24 -67.04 -31.37
N THR A 354 24.62 -68.21 -31.33
CA THR A 354 25.03 -69.32 -30.45
C THR A 354 26.35 -69.94 -30.90
N LYS A 355 26.57 -70.05 -32.22
CA LYS A 355 27.83 -70.53 -32.79
C LYS A 355 28.99 -69.59 -32.46
N THR A 356 28.78 -68.28 -32.61
CA THR A 356 29.79 -67.26 -32.25
C THR A 356 30.15 -67.30 -30.77
N GLN A 357 29.18 -67.52 -29.87
CA GLN A 357 29.44 -67.64 -28.43
C GLN A 357 30.18 -68.95 -28.05
N SER A 358 29.94 -70.04 -28.78
CA SER A 358 30.65 -71.31 -28.56
C SER A 358 32.13 -71.24 -28.98
N GLU A 359 32.45 -70.50 -30.03
CA GLU A 359 33.83 -70.29 -30.49
C GLU A 359 34.64 -69.39 -29.54
N TYR A 360 33.99 -68.47 -28.84
CA TYR A 360 34.62 -67.63 -27.80
C TYR A 360 34.96 -68.39 -26.50
N LYS A 361 34.28 -69.51 -26.20
CA LYS A 361 34.54 -70.31 -25.00
C LYS A 361 35.66 -71.35 -25.14
N VAL A 362 36.13 -71.64 -26.34
CA VAL A 362 37.22 -72.61 -26.58
C VAL A 362 38.60 -71.93 -26.66
N LYS A 363 38.65 -70.59 -26.68
CA LYS A 363 39.89 -69.80 -26.80
C LYS A 363 40.31 -69.04 -25.53
N ASN A 364 39.71 -69.34 -24.37
CA ASN A 364 40.12 -68.80 -23.06
C ASN A 364 40.40 -69.91 -22.05
#